data_AF-A0A5P9BHQ7-F1
#
_entry.id   AF-A0A5P9BHQ7-F1
#
_cell.length_a   1.000
_cell.length_b   1.000
_cell.length_c   1.000
_cell.angle_alpha   90.00
_cell.angle_beta   90.00
_cell.angle_gamma   90.00
#
_symmetry.space_group_name_H-M   'P 1'
#
loop_
_entity.id
_entity.type
_entity.pdbx_description
1 polymer ?
#
loop_
_entity_poly.entity_id
_entity_poly.type
_entity_poly.pdbx_seq_one_letter_code
_entity_poly.pdbx_strand_id
1 'polypeptide(L)'
;MKKILMVGLLLASTPVLAQNTQNGGLVAKQKVDCSAGGCKLICKAPNQKAYVRDDRINEAEVIIFGSGLMVYKLDMVGGDHQVMIPPGTESCDLKNIR
;
A
#
# COMPACT_ATOMS: atom_id res chain seq x y z
N MET A 1 -56.14 21.67 -41.02
CA MET A 1 -55.82 20.29 -40.60
C MET A 1 -54.33 20.21 -40.29
N LYS A 2 -53.94 20.24 -39.01
CA LYS A 2 -52.54 20.33 -38.58
C LYS A 2 -52.21 19.06 -37.78
N LYS A 3 -51.54 18.11 -38.42
CA LYS A 3 -51.14 16.82 -37.83
C LYS A 3 -49.82 17.05 -37.09
N ILE A 4 -49.84 16.98 -35.76
CA ILE A 4 -48.65 17.07 -34.92
C ILE A 4 -48.07 15.66 -34.81
N LEU A 5 -46.89 15.46 -35.40
CA LEU A 5 -46.09 14.25 -35.31
C LEU A 5 -45.60 14.06 -33.87
N MET A 6 -45.99 12.95 -33.24
CA MET A 6 -45.37 12.47 -32.00
C MET A 6 -43.99 11.90 -32.34
N VAL A 7 -42.94 12.59 -31.87
CA VAL A 7 -41.57 12.07 -31.88
C VAL A 7 -41.40 11.23 -30.61
N GLY A 8 -41.29 9.92 -30.79
CA GLY A 8 -41.04 8.96 -29.71
C GLY A 8 -39.67 9.20 -29.09
N LEU A 9 -39.67 9.49 -27.79
CA LEU A 9 -38.48 9.66 -26.97
C LEU A 9 -37.89 8.28 -26.67
N LEU A 10 -36.93 7.84 -27.49
CA LEU A 10 -36.12 6.66 -27.19
C LEU A 10 -35.19 6.99 -26.02
N LEU A 11 -35.53 6.50 -24.84
CA LEU A 11 -34.68 6.49 -23.66
C LEU A 11 -33.41 5.68 -23.96
N ALA A 12 -32.33 6.38 -24.30
CA ALA A 12 -31.00 5.82 -24.38
C ALA A 12 -30.56 5.41 -22.96
N SER A 13 -30.66 4.12 -22.65
CA SER A 13 -30.03 3.52 -21.48
C SER A 13 -28.52 3.44 -21.73
N THR A 14 -27.81 4.50 -21.37
CA THR A 14 -26.35 4.40 -21.23
C THR A 14 -26.05 3.51 -20.03
N PRO A 15 -25.20 2.47 -20.17
CA PRO A 15 -24.67 1.79 -19.01
C PRO A 15 -23.73 2.78 -18.32
N VAL A 16 -24.17 3.35 -17.20
CA VAL A 16 -23.28 3.98 -16.24
C VAL A 16 -22.36 2.87 -15.76
N LEU A 17 -21.15 2.81 -16.33
CA LEU A 17 -20.04 2.08 -15.76
C LEU A 17 -19.79 2.72 -14.40
N ALA A 18 -20.37 2.12 -13.36
CA ALA A 18 -20.02 2.38 -11.98
C ALA A 18 -18.52 2.11 -11.85
N GLN A 19 -17.72 3.16 -11.97
CA GLN A 19 -16.33 3.13 -11.53
C GLN A 19 -16.37 2.95 -10.03
N ASN A 20 -16.31 1.69 -9.61
CA ASN A 20 -16.00 1.30 -8.24
C ASN A 20 -14.56 1.76 -7.99
N THR A 21 -14.38 3.03 -7.63
CA THR A 21 -13.11 3.52 -7.12
C THR A 21 -12.91 2.79 -5.80
N GLN A 22 -12.03 1.79 -5.81
CA GLN A 22 -11.67 1.06 -4.61
C GLN A 22 -11.00 2.07 -3.67
N ASN A 23 -11.75 2.55 -2.71
CA ASN A 23 -11.30 3.41 -1.62
C ASN A 23 -10.45 2.61 -0.59
N GLY A 24 -9.62 1.68 -1.07
CA GLY A 24 -8.53 1.03 -0.33
C GLY A 24 -7.16 1.57 -0.74
N GLY A 25 -7.17 2.78 -1.33
CA GLY A 25 -6.12 3.36 -2.16
C GLY A 25 -4.74 3.26 -1.55
N LEU A 26 -3.85 2.59 -2.28
CA LEU A 26 -2.42 2.74 -2.13
C LEU A 26 -2.07 4.23 -2.09
N VAL A 27 -1.47 4.68 -0.98
CA VAL A 27 -1.07 6.08 -0.77
C VAL A 27 0.37 6.30 -1.21
N ALA A 28 1.25 5.37 -0.86
CA ALA A 28 2.66 5.47 -1.21
C ALA A 28 3.25 4.09 -1.45
N LYS A 29 4.20 4.04 -2.37
CA LYS A 29 5.00 2.87 -2.66
C LYS A 29 6.44 3.34 -2.87
N GLN A 30 7.35 2.87 -2.02
CA GLN A 30 8.75 3.27 -2.04
C GLN A 30 9.64 2.04 -2.02
N LYS A 31 10.56 1.97 -2.98
CA LYS A 31 11.66 1.01 -2.97
C LYS A 31 12.85 1.63 -2.23
N VAL A 32 13.48 0.83 -1.37
CA VAL A 32 14.62 1.20 -0.53
C VAL A 32 15.72 0.19 -0.78
N ASP A 33 16.78 0.63 -1.45
CA ASP A 33 17.99 -0.17 -1.65
C ASP A 33 18.88 -0.06 -0.41
N CYS A 34 19.31 -1.20 0.14
CA CYS A 34 20.18 -1.22 1.30
C CYS A 34 21.66 -1.17 0.89
N SER A 35 22.44 -0.39 1.63
CA SER A 35 23.89 -0.25 1.42
C SER A 35 24.63 -1.56 1.73
N ALA A 36 25.90 -1.66 1.33
CA ALA A 36 26.69 -2.87 1.58
C ALA A 36 26.73 -3.21 3.09
N GLY A 37 26.20 -4.38 3.45
CA GLY A 37 25.93 -4.81 4.83
C GLY A 37 24.44 -5.02 5.14
N GLY A 38 23.53 -4.50 4.30
CA GLY A 38 22.08 -4.63 4.43
C GLY A 38 21.43 -3.57 5.34
N CYS A 39 20.11 -3.62 5.46
CA CYS A 39 19.33 -2.84 6.42
C CYS A 39 18.82 -3.71 7.58
N LYS A 40 18.37 -3.02 8.62
CA LYS A 40 17.51 -3.55 9.69
C LYS A 40 16.15 -2.88 9.62
N LEU A 41 15.09 -3.67 9.78
CA LEU A 41 13.75 -3.15 10.06
C LEU A 41 13.61 -3.02 11.57
N ILE A 42 13.60 -1.79 12.06
CA ILE A 42 13.51 -1.49 13.49
C ILE A 42 12.10 -1.04 13.80
N CYS A 43 11.41 -1.79 14.65
CA CYS A 43 10.04 -1.52 15.04
C CYS A 43 9.95 -1.05 16.49
N LYS A 44 8.91 -0.27 16.81
CA LYS A 44 8.57 0.15 18.17
C LYS A 44 7.05 0.09 18.36
N ALA A 45 6.61 -0.84 19.20
CA ALA A 45 5.24 -0.90 19.68
C ALA A 45 5.00 0.08 20.85
N PRO A 46 3.75 0.49 21.13
CA PRO A 46 3.40 1.25 22.31
C PRO A 46 3.95 0.59 23.58
N ASN A 47 4.57 1.38 24.45
CA ASN A 47 5.14 0.94 25.72
C ASN A 47 6.28 -0.09 25.63
N GLN A 48 6.83 -0.32 24.43
CA GLN A 48 7.99 -1.19 24.24
C GLN A 48 9.21 -0.38 23.81
N LYS A 49 10.40 -0.89 24.14
CA LYS A 49 11.65 -0.39 23.55
C LYS A 49 11.69 -0.76 22.08
N ALA A 50 12.40 0.05 21.27
CA ALA A 50 12.63 -0.29 19.88
C ALA A 50 13.39 -1.62 19.79
N TYR A 51 13.03 -2.45 18.81
CA TYR A 51 13.58 -3.77 18.60
C TYR A 51 13.82 -4.02 17.11
N VAL A 52 14.77 -4.90 16.80
CA VAL A 52 15.02 -5.32 15.41
C VAL A 52 14.06 -6.44 15.09
N ARG A 53 13.21 -6.22 14.08
CA ARG A 53 12.27 -7.25 13.61
C ARG A 53 12.91 -8.15 12.58
N ASP A 54 13.60 -7.56 11.61
CA ASP A 54 14.35 -8.26 10.57
C ASP A 54 15.70 -7.57 10.34
N ASP A 55 16.72 -8.36 9.98
CA ASP A 55 18.09 -7.89 9.71
C ASP A 55 18.63 -8.41 8.38
N ARG A 56 19.74 -7.83 7.89
CA ARG A 56 20.40 -8.26 6.64
C ARG A 56 19.46 -8.22 5.42
N ILE A 57 18.61 -7.20 5.38
CA ILE A 57 17.71 -6.91 4.26
C ILE A 57 18.54 -6.30 3.12
N ASN A 58 18.46 -6.86 1.92
CA ASN A 58 19.16 -6.38 0.73
C ASN A 58 18.39 -5.23 0.06
N GLU A 59 17.07 -5.41 -0.05
CA GLU A 59 16.15 -4.45 -0.64
C GLU A 59 14.83 -4.53 0.12
N ALA A 60 14.15 -3.40 0.24
CA ALA A 60 12.80 -3.36 0.79
C ALA A 60 11.85 -2.52 -0.06
N GLU A 61 10.62 -2.99 -0.19
CA GLU A 61 9.52 -2.23 -0.77
C GLU A 61 8.51 -1.90 0.34
N VAL A 62 8.34 -0.61 0.63
CA VAL A 62 7.39 -0.10 1.62
C VAL A 62 6.13 0.36 0.90
N ILE A 63 4.99 -0.18 1.32
CA ILE A 63 3.68 0.09 0.75
C ILE A 63 2.80 0.65 1.87
N ILE A 64 2.29 1.86 1.67
CA ILE A 64 1.40 2.54 2.62
C ILE A 64 0.01 2.61 2.00
N PHE A 65 -0.99 2.10 2.70
CA PHE A 65 -2.39 2.16 2.29
C PHE A 65 -3.12 3.32 2.98
N GLY A 66 -4.19 3.81 2.37
CA GLY A 66 -5.03 4.88 2.93
C GLY A 66 -5.66 4.53 4.28
N SER A 67 -5.74 3.25 4.61
CA SER A 67 -6.16 2.76 5.94
C SER A 67 -5.10 2.96 7.04
N GLY A 68 -3.89 3.39 6.70
CA GLY A 68 -2.75 3.43 7.62
C GLY A 68 -2.05 2.08 7.80
N LEU A 69 -2.48 1.03 7.07
CA LEU A 69 -1.73 -0.22 6.98
C LEU A 69 -0.41 0.03 6.24
N MET A 70 0.69 -0.44 6.82
CA MET A 70 1.99 -0.46 6.16
C MET A 70 2.39 -1.90 5.87
N VAL A 71 2.92 -2.15 4.67
CA VAL A 71 3.47 -3.46 4.28
C VAL A 71 4.90 -3.26 3.81
N TYR A 72 5.82 -4.00 4.42
CA TYR A 72 7.21 -4.08 4.03
C TYR A 72 7.42 -5.42 3.35
N LYS A 73 7.80 -5.41 2.07
CA LYS A 73 8.33 -6.60 1.40
C LYS A 73 9.84 -6.52 1.48
N LEU A 74 10.46 -7.53 2.06
CA LEU A 74 11.88 -7.57 2.36
C LEU A 74 12.52 -8.65 1.48
N ASP A 75 13.41 -8.24 0.60
CA ASP A 75 14.33 -9.14 -0.09
C ASP A 75 15.51 -9.38 0.86
N MET A 76 15.70 -10.64 1.24
CA MET A 76 16.72 -11.06 2.19
C MET A 76 17.50 -12.26 1.63
N VAL A 77 18.76 -12.39 2.04
CA VAL A 77 19.56 -13.57 1.70
C VAL A 77 18.93 -14.81 2.32
N GLY A 78 18.34 -15.67 1.48
CA GLY A 78 17.69 -16.91 1.91
C GLY A 78 16.17 -16.94 1.77
N GLY A 79 15.54 -15.83 1.36
CA GLY A 79 14.13 -15.80 0.99
C GLY A 79 13.45 -14.45 1.20
N ASP A 80 12.34 -14.25 0.50
CA ASP A 80 11.53 -13.03 0.61
C ASP A 80 10.62 -13.10 1.84
N HIS A 81 10.63 -12.04 2.65
CA HIS A 81 9.76 -11.90 3.81
C HIS A 81 8.77 -10.74 3.62
N GLN A 82 7.59 -10.85 4.23
CA GLN A 82 6.60 -9.77 4.23
C GLN A 82 6.18 -9.46 5.66
N VAL A 83 6.28 -8.19 6.03
CA VAL A 83 5.86 -7.66 7.32
C VAL A 83 4.69 -6.71 7.11
N MET A 84 3.58 -6.98 7.80
CA MET A 84 2.39 -6.14 7.78
C MET A 84 2.22 -5.47 9.15
N ILE A 85 2.09 -4.14 9.14
CA ILE A 85 1.94 -3.31 10.34
C ILE A 85 0.57 -2.63 10.30
N PRO A 86 -0.42 -3.14 11.06
CA PRO A 86 -1.71 -2.49 11.18
C PRO A 86 -1.58 -1.10 11.84
N PRO A 87 -2.48 -0.16 11.50
CA PRO A 87 -2.45 1.18 12.08
C PRO A 87 -2.56 1.12 13.62
N GLY A 88 -1.71 1.90 14.30
CA GLY A 88 -1.72 2.02 15.77
C GLY A 88 -1.07 0.87 16.55
N THR A 89 -0.52 -0.15 15.87
CA THR A 89 0.12 -1.30 16.54
C THR A 89 1.59 -1.07 16.84
N GLU A 90 2.34 -0.57 15.86
CA GLU A 90 3.75 -0.22 15.98
C GLU A 90 4.18 0.67 14.82
N SER A 91 5.37 1.25 14.94
CA SER A 91 5.99 2.02 13.87
C SER A 91 7.33 1.39 13.54
N CYS A 92 7.62 1.19 12.25
CA CYS A 92 8.86 0.55 11.80
C CYS A 92 9.61 1.46 10.83
N ASP A 93 10.93 1.51 10.99
CA ASP A 93 11.84 2.25 10.13
C ASP A 93 12.93 1.32 9.59
N LEU A 94 13.28 1.50 8.32
CA LEU A 94 14.44 0.84 7.72
C LEU A 94 15.68 1.67 8.03
N LYS A 95 16.69 1.04 8.62
CA LYS A 95 18.00 1.65 8.86
C LYS A 95 19.10 0.84 8.20
N ASN A 96 19.95 1.50 7.43
CA ASN A 96 21.19 0.89 6.95
C ASN A 96 22.06 0.46 8.14
N ILE A 97 22.75 -0.67 7.98
CA ILE A 97 23.67 -1.20 9.02
C ILE A 97 25.01 -0.42 9.07
N ARG A 98 25.25 0.46 8.09
CA ARG A 98 26.47 1.27 7.95
C ARG A 98 26.44 2.59 8.70
#